data_AF-A0A9X8YY55-F1
#
_entry.id   AF-A0A9X8YY55-F1
#
_cell.length_a   1.000
_cell.length_b   1.000
_cell.length_c   1.000
_cell.angle_alpha   90.00
_cell.angle_beta   90.00
_cell.angle_gamma   90.00
#
_symmetry.space_group_name_H-M   'P 1'
#
loop_
_entity.id
_entity.type
_entity.pdbx_description
1 polymer ?
#
loop_
_entity_poly.entity_id
_entity_poly.type
_entity_poly.pdbx_seq_one_letter_code
_entity_poly.pdbx_strand_id
1 'polypeptide(L)'
;MSADSGVGRSPFYVNASTKRLNTADCNDVDDWYLDGFRVGKTFSTYQQSLLQQRISYCQQYGGVSNGLKSAWMQGYKKGAPVQKKQGKKKRKKQARV
;
A
#
# COMPACT_ATOMS: atom_id res chain seq x y z
N MET A 1 -18.30 -20.87 -21.62
CA MET A 1 -17.43 -21.00 -20.43
C MET A 1 -16.05 -20.53 -20.87
N SER A 2 -15.76 -19.24 -20.68
CA SER A 2 -14.56 -18.61 -21.26
C SER A 2 -13.33 -18.95 -20.43
N ALA A 3 -12.29 -19.43 -21.12
CA ALA A 3 -11.04 -19.89 -20.55
C ALA A 3 -10.34 -18.78 -19.75
N ASP A 4 -10.19 -19.04 -18.45
CA ASP A 4 -9.31 -18.34 -17.51
C ASP A 4 -7.86 -18.45 -18.02
N SER A 5 -7.43 -17.41 -18.73
CA SER A 5 -6.05 -17.30 -19.17
C SER A 5 -5.21 -16.97 -17.93
N GLY A 6 -4.45 -17.96 -17.44
CA GLY A 6 -3.55 -17.89 -16.29
C GLY A 6 -2.40 -16.88 -16.40
N VAL A 7 -2.69 -15.61 -16.70
CA VAL A 7 -1.80 -14.47 -16.46
C VAL A 7 -2.00 -14.06 -14.99
N GLY A 8 -1.50 -14.91 -14.10
CA GLY A 8 -1.68 -14.79 -12.67
C GLY A 8 -1.17 -13.43 -12.18
N ARG A 9 -2.09 -12.64 -11.60
CA ARG A 9 -1.79 -11.40 -10.87
C ARG A 9 -0.56 -11.58 -9.97
N SER A 10 0.51 -10.82 -10.24
CA SER A 10 1.76 -10.91 -9.48
C SER A 10 1.56 -10.44 -8.03
N PRO A 11 2.00 -11.21 -7.02
CA PRO A 11 1.92 -10.77 -5.63
C PRO A 11 2.97 -9.69 -5.34
N PHE A 12 2.60 -8.72 -4.50
CA PHE A 12 3.53 -7.77 -3.90
C PHE A 12 3.98 -8.24 -2.53
N TYR A 13 5.25 -8.04 -2.24
CA TYR A 13 5.84 -8.37 -0.95
C TYR A 13 5.60 -7.20 0.01
N VAL A 14 4.84 -7.44 1.07
CA VAL A 14 4.68 -6.46 2.15
C VAL A 14 5.92 -6.51 3.05
N ASN A 15 6.38 -7.71 3.39
CA ASN A 15 7.61 -8.00 4.10
C ASN A 15 8.13 -9.39 3.71
N ALA A 16 9.18 -9.88 4.37
CA ALA A 16 9.78 -11.19 4.07
C ALA A 16 8.82 -12.39 4.19
N SER A 17 7.81 -12.29 5.06
CA SER A 17 6.87 -13.39 5.36
C SER A 17 5.46 -13.15 4.81
N THR A 18 5.14 -11.93 4.38
CA THR A 18 3.78 -11.52 4.00
C THR A 18 3.75 -11.02 2.57
N LYS A 19 2.89 -11.62 1.75
CA LYS A 19 2.58 -11.19 0.39
C LYS A 19 1.12 -10.77 0.28
N ARG A 20 0.84 -9.82 -0.61
CA ARG A 20 -0.53 -9.43 -0.97
C ARG A 20 -0.72 -9.58 -2.48
N LEU A 21 -1.91 -10.00 -2.89
CA LEU A 21 -2.25 -10.07 -4.30
C LEU A 21 -2.41 -8.66 -4.88
N ASN A 22 -1.84 -8.39 -6.05
CA ASN A 22 -2.16 -7.17 -6.79
C ASN A 22 -3.41 -7.41 -7.67
N THR A 23 -4.55 -6.88 -7.27
CA THR A 23 -5.83 -7.10 -7.98
C THR A 23 -6.31 -5.90 -8.78
N ALA A 24 -5.64 -4.77 -8.67
CA ALA A 24 -6.12 -3.50 -9.20
C ALA A 24 -5.44 -3.20 -10.54
N ASP A 25 -6.23 -2.74 -11.51
CA ASP A 25 -5.80 -2.39 -12.85
C ASP A 25 -4.79 -1.23 -12.84
N CYS A 26 -3.92 -1.21 -13.84
CA CYS A 26 -2.90 -0.19 -13.99
C CYS A 26 -3.44 1.12 -14.58
N ASN A 27 -4.51 1.08 -15.36
CA ASN A 27 -5.05 2.23 -16.09
C ASN A 27 -6.34 2.79 -15.48
N ASP A 28 -6.81 2.23 -14.35
CA ASP A 28 -8.03 2.66 -13.67
C ASP A 28 -7.73 3.44 -12.37
N VAL A 29 -8.19 4.69 -12.31
CA VAL A 29 -7.96 5.59 -11.19
C VAL A 29 -8.66 5.15 -9.90
N ASP A 30 -9.84 4.54 -10.01
CA ASP A 30 -10.61 4.07 -8.86
C ASP A 30 -9.91 2.87 -8.22
N ASP A 31 -9.36 2.00 -9.05
CA ASP A 31 -8.58 0.84 -8.62
C ASP A 31 -7.28 1.25 -7.90
N TRP A 32 -6.62 2.32 -8.35
CA TRP A 32 -5.49 2.91 -7.63
C TRP A 32 -5.92 3.49 -6.28
N TYR A 33 -7.05 4.20 -6.22
CA TYR A 33 -7.58 4.72 -4.97
C TYR A 33 -7.92 3.60 -3.98
N LEU A 34 -8.65 2.57 -4.43
CA LEU A 34 -9.06 1.43 -3.60
C LEU A 34 -7.86 0.62 -3.11
N ASP A 35 -6.84 0.45 -3.96
CA ASP A 35 -5.59 -0.18 -3.55
C ASP A 35 -4.89 0.60 -2.44
N GLY A 36 -4.74 1.91 -2.63
CA GLY A 36 -4.18 2.81 -1.63
C GLY A 36 -4.95 2.72 -0.32
N PHE A 37 -6.28 2.79 -0.36
CA PHE A 37 -7.15 2.67 0.80
C PHE A 37 -6.93 1.37 1.57
N ARG A 38 -6.85 0.24 0.87
CA ARG A 38 -6.56 -1.06 1.49
C ARG A 38 -5.19 -1.06 2.16
N VAL A 39 -4.16 -0.56 1.48
CA VAL A 39 -2.80 -0.47 2.04
C VAL A 39 -2.77 0.43 3.28
N GLY A 40 -3.43 1.58 3.25
CA GLY A 40 -3.54 2.45 4.42
C GLY A 40 -4.17 1.74 5.61
N LYS A 41 -5.23 0.97 5.36
CA LYS A 41 -5.96 0.25 6.42
C LYS A 41 -5.18 -0.92 7.01
N THR A 42 -4.48 -1.71 6.21
CA THR A 42 -3.87 -2.99 6.66
C THR A 42 -2.36 -2.99 6.74
N PHE A 43 -1.67 -2.14 5.96
CA PHE A 43 -0.21 -2.15 5.78
C PHE A 43 0.38 -0.73 5.82
N SER A 44 -0.14 0.14 6.69
CA SER A 44 0.25 1.55 6.78
C SER A 44 1.76 1.78 6.90
N THR A 45 2.48 0.91 7.61
CA THR A 45 3.94 1.01 7.76
C THR A 45 4.72 0.80 6.46
N TYR A 46 4.10 0.23 5.42
CA TYR A 46 4.73 -0.16 4.15
C TYR A 46 4.27 0.70 2.96
N GLN A 47 3.81 1.92 3.23
CA GLN A 47 3.28 2.84 2.21
C GLN A 47 4.22 2.99 1.01
N GLN A 48 5.47 3.41 1.25
CA GLN A 48 6.41 3.74 0.18
C GLN A 48 6.82 2.51 -0.63
N SER A 49 7.08 1.38 0.03
CA SER A 49 7.50 0.14 -0.65
C SER A 49 6.38 -0.45 -1.50
N LEU A 50 5.12 -0.39 -1.04
CA LEU A 50 3.98 -0.91 -1.79
C LEU A 50 3.57 0.01 -2.94
N LEU A 51 3.62 1.33 -2.76
CA LEU A 51 3.42 2.28 -3.87
C LEU A 51 4.49 2.07 -4.95
N GLN A 52 5.76 1.92 -4.56
CA GLN A 52 6.83 1.70 -5.52
C GLN A 52 6.67 0.38 -6.29
N GLN A 53 6.28 -0.70 -5.61
CA GLN A 53 5.98 -1.98 -6.26
C GLN A 53 4.84 -1.85 -7.27
N ARG A 54 3.77 -1.11 -6.92
CA ARG A 54 2.67 -0.83 -7.85
C ARG A 54 3.14 -0.03 -9.07
N ILE A 55 3.94 1.00 -8.86
CA ILE A 55 4.49 1.81 -9.94
C ILE A 55 5.34 0.96 -10.88
N SER A 56 6.28 0.19 -10.33
CA SER A 56 7.16 -0.69 -11.11
C SER A 56 6.38 -1.75 -11.88
N TYR A 57 5.35 -2.34 -11.29
CA TYR A 57 4.47 -3.29 -11.97
C TYR A 57 3.76 -2.62 -13.16
N CYS A 58 3.08 -1.49 -12.91
CA CYS A 58 2.30 -0.82 -13.96
C CYS A 58 3.16 -0.13 -15.02
N GLN A 59 4.42 0.17 -14.72
CA GLN A 59 5.36 0.70 -15.71
C GLN A 59 5.54 -0.26 -16.90
N GLN A 60 5.39 -1.57 -16.69
CA GLN A 60 5.50 -2.59 -17.73
C GLN A 60 4.29 -2.62 -18.68
N TYR A 61 3.19 -1.96 -18.33
CA TYR A 61 1.89 -2.04 -19.02
C TYR A 61 1.42 -0.72 -19.67
N GLY A 62 2.29 0.30 -19.76
CA GLY A 62 1.93 1.59 -20.38
C GLY A 62 2.33 2.82 -19.57
N GLY A 63 2.94 2.62 -18.40
CA GLY A 63 3.44 3.71 -17.57
C GLY A 63 2.44 4.16 -16.51
N VAL A 64 2.90 5.06 -15.62
CA VAL A 64 2.09 5.53 -14.49
C VAL A 64 2.02 7.05 -14.48
N SER A 65 0.82 7.57 -14.74
CA SER A 65 0.54 9.01 -14.67
C SER A 65 0.56 9.53 -13.23
N ASN A 66 0.76 10.84 -13.08
CA ASN A 66 0.70 11.50 -11.77
C ASN A 66 -0.71 11.44 -11.15
N GLY A 67 -1.77 11.36 -11.97
CA GLY A 67 -3.16 11.21 -11.51
C GLY A 67 -3.36 9.90 -10.74
N LEU A 68 -2.86 8.79 -11.28
CA LEU A 68 -2.93 7.47 -10.65
C LEU A 68 -2.19 7.44 -9.30
N LYS A 69 -0.95 7.96 -9.26
CA LYS A 69 -0.17 8.08 -8.02
C LYS A 69 -0.92 8.92 -6.97
N SER A 70 -1.55 10.01 -7.40
CA SER A 70 -2.31 10.89 -6.52
C SER A 70 -3.55 10.21 -5.95
N ALA A 71 -4.30 9.47 -6.78
CA ALA A 71 -5.48 8.71 -6.35
C ALA A 71 -5.12 7.66 -5.30
N TRP A 72 -4.03 6.92 -5.51
CA TRP A 72 -3.54 5.95 -4.54
C TRP A 72 -3.14 6.60 -3.21
N MET A 73 -2.43 7.72 -3.26
CA MET A 73 -2.04 8.47 -2.05
C MET A 73 -3.26 9.01 -1.28
N GLN A 74 -4.30 9.46 -1.99
CA GLN A 74 -5.55 9.90 -1.38
C GLN A 74 -6.26 8.73 -0.69
N GLY A 75 -6.42 7.60 -1.39
CA GLY A 75 -6.98 6.38 -0.83
C GLY A 75 -6.22 5.94 0.42
N TYR A 76 -4.89 5.88 0.33
CA TYR A 76 -4.02 5.55 1.44
C TYR A 76 -4.28 6.44 2.66
N LYS A 77 -4.31 7.76 2.46
CA LYS A 77 -4.58 8.72 3.55
C LYS A 77 -5.95 8.51 4.18
N LYS A 78 -6.96 8.10 3.41
CA LYS A 78 -8.31 7.80 3.91
C LYS A 78 -8.39 6.48 4.68
N GLY A 79 -7.61 5.48 4.27
CA GLY A 79 -7.55 4.17 4.94
C GLY A 79 -6.64 4.14 6.15
N ALA A 80 -5.59 4.97 6.18
CA ALA A 80 -4.61 5.00 7.25
C ALA A 80 -5.26 5.40 8.59
N PRO A 81 -5.05 4.63 9.68
CA PRO A 81 -5.51 5.05 10.99
C PRO A 81 -4.85 6.38 11.34
N VAL A 82 -5.65 7.34 11.83
CA VAL A 82 -5.11 8.60 12.34
C VAL A 82 -4.06 8.25 13.37
N GLN A 83 -2.80 8.58 13.10
CA GLN A 83 -1.73 8.38 14.07
C GLN A 83 -2.09 9.18 15.32
N LYS A 84 -2.72 8.53 16.31
CA LYS A 84 -2.76 9.04 17.67
C LYS A 84 -1.30 9.08 18.08
N LYS A 85 -0.71 10.27 18.08
CA LYS A 85 0.65 10.53 18.57
C LYS A 85 0.78 9.77 19.89
N GLN A 86 1.50 8.65 19.89
CA GLN A 86 1.84 7.97 21.13
C GLN A 86 2.72 8.95 21.89
N GLY A 87 2.13 9.63 22.88
CA GLY A 87 2.88 10.43 23.82
C GLY A 87 3.98 9.56 24.41
N LYS A 88 5.23 9.95 24.17
CA LYS A 88 6.41 9.33 24.79
C LYS A 88 6.22 9.35 26.30
N LYS A 89 5.72 8.25 26.90
CA LYS A 89 5.80 8.04 28.34
C LYS A 89 7.28 7.88 28.69
N LYS A 90 7.90 8.97 29.16
CA LYS A 90 9.22 8.95 29.81
C LYS A 90 9.16 7.97 30.99
N ARG A 91 9.74 6.77 30.86
CA ARG A 91 10.08 5.94 32.03
C ARG A 91 11.23 6.63 32.76
N LYS A 92 10.90 7.38 33.81
CA LYS A 92 11.87 7.91 34.78
C LYS A 92 12.46 6.71 35.53
N LYS A 93 13.72 6.35 35.27
CA LYS A 93 14.45 5.39 36.11
C LYS A 93 14.64 6.05 37.49
N GLN A 94 14.01 5.49 38.52
CA GLN A 94 14.32 5.84 39.90
C GLN A 94 15.71 5.30 40.25
N ALA A 95 16.55 6.18 40.79
CA ALA A 95 17.79 5.83 41.46
C ALA A 95 17.48 5.05 42.73
N ARG A 96 18.31 4.04 43.04
CA ARG A 96 18.30 3.37 44.34
C ARG A 96 19.62 3.69 45.01
N VAL A 97 19.51 4.34 46.18
CA VAL A 97 20.56 4.61 47.16
C VAL A 97 20.91 3.31 47.87
#